data_AF-A0A371CTP9-F1
#
_entry.id   AF-A0A371CTP9-F1
#
_cell.length_a   1.000
_cell.length_b   1.000
_cell.length_c   1.000
_cell.angle_alpha   90.00
_cell.angle_beta   90.00
_cell.angle_gamma   90.00
#
_symmetry.space_group_name_H-M   'P 1'
#
loop_
_entity.id
_entity.type
_entity.pdbx_description
1 polymer ?
#
loop_
_entity_poly.entity_id
_entity_poly.type
_entity_poly.pdbx_seq_one_letter_code
_entity_poly.pdbx_strand_id
1 'polypeptide(L)' 'MHSHVKLERGTRLPPEIEGLVISQLRDDKPALAACSVVSEPWLQQSRTFLFESVVV' A
#
# COMPACT_ATOMS: atom_id res chain seq x y z
N MET A 1 37.98 8.12 -0.31
CA MET A 1 36.76 8.92 -0.57
C MET A 1 35.61 8.21 0.12
N HIS A 2 35.16 8.74 1.25
CA HIS A 2 34.22 8.07 2.15
C HIS A 2 32.81 8.15 1.58
N SER A 3 32.24 6.99 1.25
CA SER A 3 30.84 6.85 0.85
C SER A 3 29.95 7.21 2.03
N HIS A 4 29.33 8.39 1.98
CA HIS A 4 28.25 8.77 2.90
C HIS A 4 27.01 7.95 2.55
N VAL A 5 26.84 6.78 3.15
CA VAL A 5 25.57 6.07 3.17
C VAL A 5 24.63 6.86 4.08
N LYS A 6 23.78 7.68 3.46
CA LYS A 6 22.76 8.45 4.15
C LYS A 6 21.70 7.45 4.62
N LEU A 7 21.63 7.23 5.94
CA LEU A 7 20.57 6.46 6.57
C LEU A 7 19.27 7.29 6.47
N GLU A 8 18.60 7.19 5.33
CA GLU A 8 17.37 7.94 5.07
C GLU A 8 16.24 7.31 5.89
N ARG A 9 15.58 8.12 6.72
CA ARG A 9 14.47 7.71 7.57
C ARG A 9 13.37 7.11 6.69
N GLY A 10 13.19 5.80 6.75
CA GLY A 10 12.07 5.04 6.20
C GLY A 10 11.91 5.20 4.69
N THR A 11 12.65 4.39 3.92
CA THR A 11 12.42 4.18 2.49
C THR A 11 10.96 3.80 2.25
N ARG A 12 10.13 4.77 1.83
CA ARG A 12 8.83 4.46 1.24
C ARG A 12 9.06 3.57 0.03
N LEU A 13 8.23 2.54 -0.11
CA LEU A 13 8.28 1.68 -1.27
C LEU A 13 7.92 2.49 -2.52
N PRO A 14 8.47 2.16 -3.70
CA PRO A 14 7.97 2.73 -4.94
C PRO A 14 6.45 2.46 -5.08
N PRO A 15 5.66 3.39 -5.63
CA PRO A 15 4.20 3.25 -5.76
C PRO A 15 3.75 1.97 -6.47
N GLU A 16 4.55 1.48 -7.42
CA GLU A 16 4.30 0.24 -8.15
C GLU A 16 4.40 -0.97 -7.22
N ILE A 17 5.37 -0.96 -6.31
CA ILE A 17 5.56 -2.02 -5.31
C ILE A 17 4.44 -1.95 -4.26
N GLU A 18 4.04 -0.75 -3.83
CA GLU A 18 2.86 -0.59 -2.97
C GLU A 18 1.60 -1.16 -3.64
N GLY A 19 1.39 -0.83 -4.92
CA GLY A 19 0.28 -1.35 -5.71
C GLY A 19 0.26 -2.87 -5.82
N LEU A 20 1.44 -3.48 -6.00
CA LEU A 20 1.57 -4.94 -6.01
C LEU A 20 1.18 -5.54 -4.65
N VAL A 21 1.70 -5.01 -3.54
CA VAL A 21 1.34 -5.48 -2.19
C VAL A 21 -0.17 -5.39 -1.96
N ILE A 22 -0.77 -4.23 -2.24
CA ILE A 22 -2.21 -4.03 -2.05
C ILE A 22 -3.04 -4.96 -2.98
N SER A 23 -2.58 -5.21 -4.21
CA SER A 23 -3.28 -6.11 -5.14
C SER A 23 -3.36 -7.56 -4.66
N GLN A 24 -2.38 -8.03 -3.87
CA GLN A 24 -2.40 -9.37 -3.28
C GLN A 24 -3.48 -9.53 -2.20
N LEU A 25 -3.98 -8.41 -1.66
CA LEU A 25 -5.00 -8.39 -0.61
C LEU A 25 -6.43 -8.28 -1.16
N ARG A 26 -6.63 -8.35 -2.48
CA ARG A 26 -7.92 -8.14 -3.17
C ARG A 26 -9.12 -8.83 -2.51
N ASP A 27 -8.93 -10.09 -2.09
CA ASP A 27 -9.97 -10.94 -1.51
C ASP A 27 -10.06 -10.83 0.02
N ASP A 28 -9.07 -10.21 0.68
CA ASP A 28 -9.03 -9.97 2.12
C ASP A 28 -9.49 -8.53 2.43
N LYS A 29 -10.81 -8.35 2.45
CA LYS A 29 -11.44 -7.04 2.75
C LYS A 29 -11.03 -6.49 4.13
N PRO A 30 -10.95 -7.29 5.21
CA PRO A 30 -10.40 -6.81 6.48
C PRO A 30 -8.99 -6.24 6.38
N ALA A 31 -8.07 -6.92 5.67
CA ALA A 31 -6.71 -6.43 5.48
C ALA A 31 -6.68 -5.13 4.66
N LEU A 32 -7.44 -5.06 3.55
CA LEU A 32 -7.57 -3.82 2.77
C LEU A 32 -8.12 -2.65 3.58
N ALA A 33 -9.10 -2.89 4.45
CA ALA A 33 -9.64 -1.88 5.34
C ALA A 33 -8.56 -1.37 6.31
N ALA A 34 -7.74 -2.26 6.88
CA ALA A 34 -6.61 -1.87 7.72
C ALA A 34 -5.55 -1.07 6.93
N CYS A 35 -5.20 -1.49 5.71
CA CYS A 35 -4.26 -0.77 4.84
C CYS A 35 -4.74 0.65 4.52
N SER A 36 -6.06 0.87 4.45
CA SER A 36 -6.63 2.18 4.14
C SER A 36 -6.34 3.27 5.18
N VAL A 37 -5.97 2.91 6.41
CA VAL A 37 -5.70 3.88 7.50
C VAL A 37 -4.20 4.08 7.79
N VAL A 38 -3.32 3.34 7.10
CA VAL A 38 -1.87 3.37 7.36
C VAL A 38 -1.18 4.53 6.66
N SER A 39 -1.53 4.80 5.40
CA SER A 39 -0.92 5.85 4.61
C SER A 39 -1.85 6.34 3.49
N GLU A 40 -1.68 7.60 3.08
CA GLU A 40 -2.47 8.22 2.00
C GLU A 40 -2.35 7.46 0.65
N PRO A 41 -1.18 6.97 0.23
CA PRO A 41 -1.07 6.14 -0.98
C PRO A 41 -1.85 4.82 -0.86
N TRP A 42 -1.77 4.15 0.30
CA TRP A 42 -2.43 2.87 0.52
C TRP A 42 -3.95 3.03 0.65
N LEU A 43 -4.42 4.18 1.13
CA LEU A 43 -5.84 4.54 1.16
C LEU A 43 -6.48 4.48 -0.24
N GLN A 44 -5.86 5.14 -1.23
CA GLN A 44 -6.44 5.18 -2.57
C GLN A 44 -6.51 3.79 -3.18
N GLN A 45 -5.41 3.04 -3.14
CA GLN A 45 -5.32 1.71 -3.74
C GLN A 45 -6.23 0.70 -3.02
N SER A 46 -6.26 0.71 -1.69
CA SER A 46 -7.07 -0.25 -0.93
C SER A 46 -8.57 -0.03 -1.17
N ARG A 47 -9.02 1.22 -1.32
CA ARG A 47 -10.41 1.55 -1.64
C ARG A 47 -10.84 1.02 -3.01
N THR A 48 -9.96 1.09 -4.02
CA THR A 48 -10.25 0.52 -5.34
C THR A 48 -10.64 -0.96 -5.22
N PHE A 49 -9.88 -1.75 -4.46
CA PHE A 49 -10.19 -3.18 -4.27
C PHE A 49 -11.34 -3.44 -3.30
N LEU A 50 -11.52 -2.61 -2.27
CA LEU A 50 -12.66 -2.72 -1.33
C LEU A 50 -14.00 -2.57 -2.05
N PHE A 51 -14.08 -1.65 -3.02
CA PHE A 51 -15.31 -1.31 -3.73
C PHE A 51 -15.35 -1.85 -5.18
N GLU A 52 -14.39 -2.69 -5.59
CA GLU A 52 -14.35 -3.30 -6.93
C GLU A 52 -15.57 -4.21 -7.18
N SER A 53 -16.04 -4.90 -6.14
CA SER A 53 -17.20 -5.78 -6.21
C SER A 53 -18.03 -5.59 -4.96
N VAL A 54 -19.15 -4.88 -5.08
CA VAL A 54 -20.19 -4.81 -4.05
C VAL A 54 -21.18 -5.91 -4.36
N VAL A 55 -21.08 -7.03 -3.65
CA VAL A 55 -22.02 -8.13 -3.76
C VAL A 55 -23.26 -7.76 -2.93
N VAL A 56 -24.40 -7.61 -3.60
CA VAL A 56 -25.72 -7.39 -2.99
C VAL A 56 -26.38 -8.72 -2.71
#